data_AF-A0A366IKG6-F1
#
_entry.id   AF-A0A366IKG6-F1
#
_cell.length_a   1.000
_cell.length_b   1.000
_cell.length_c   1.000
_cell.angle_alpha   90.00
_cell.angle_beta   90.00
_cell.angle_gamma   90.00
#
_symmetry.space_group_name_H-M   'P 1'
#
loop_
_entity.id
_entity.type
_entity.pdbx_description
1 polymer ?
#
loop_
_entity_poly.entity_id
_entity_poly.type
_entity_poly.pdbx_seq_one_letter_code
_entity_poly.pdbx_strand_id
1 'polypeptide(L)'
;MEAEQQEESMSGWGDVEGVVVFPDGVSVRGTGLRRDRDALPPPDFAVYLQGRDPRITTWPSRWVRWPDFRLPHSDADALDALREAHRRAAVERVEIACGAGIGRTGTALCVLGLLSGIDPGVVVDWVRAHYHPRAVETRAQRAWIATVAAVL
;
A
#
# COMPACT_ATOMS: atom_id res chain seq x y z
N MET A 1 -3.29 -26.07 34.62
CA MET A 1 -4.19 -25.11 33.96
C MET A 1 -3.50 -23.78 34.07
N GLU A 2 -2.91 -23.36 32.97
CA GLU A 2 -2.44 -22.00 32.63
C GLU A 2 -1.54 -22.25 31.42
N ALA A 3 -2.22 -22.57 30.31
CA ALA A 3 -1.63 -22.38 29.01
C ALA A 3 -1.35 -20.88 28.92
N GLU A 4 -0.08 -20.52 29.06
CA GLU A 4 0.42 -19.19 28.78
C GLU A 4 0.04 -18.87 27.34
N GLN A 5 -0.98 -18.02 27.25
CA GLN A 5 -1.42 -17.32 26.06
C GLN A 5 -0.25 -16.47 25.59
N GLN A 6 0.59 -17.02 24.73
CA GLN A 6 1.67 -16.35 24.03
C GLN A 6 1.85 -17.00 22.66
N GLU A 7 0.77 -17.04 21.92
CA GLU A 7 0.75 -17.38 20.50
C GLU A 7 -0.20 -16.36 19.85
N GLU A 8 0.21 -15.78 18.73
CA GLU A 8 -0.48 -14.75 17.93
C GLU A 8 -0.24 -13.25 18.30
N SER A 9 1.01 -12.82 18.35
CA SER A 9 1.36 -11.44 17.95
C SER A 9 2.13 -11.45 16.62
N MET A 10 1.56 -12.05 15.59
CA MET A 10 1.95 -11.73 14.22
C MET A 10 1.34 -10.37 13.91
N SER A 11 2.14 -9.31 14.01
CA SER A 11 1.76 -7.90 13.83
C SER A 11 1.38 -7.53 12.40
N GLY A 12 0.98 -8.50 11.58
CA GLY A 12 0.42 -8.29 10.25
C GLY A 12 -1.08 -8.02 10.27
N TRP A 13 -1.64 -7.79 9.09
CA TRP A 13 -3.09 -7.74 8.95
C TRP A 13 -3.69 -9.16 8.99
N GLY A 14 -4.81 -9.33 9.70
CA GLY A 14 -5.66 -10.52 9.57
C GLY A 14 -6.47 -10.50 8.27
N ASP A 15 -7.52 -11.32 8.20
CA ASP A 15 -8.47 -11.34 7.07
C ASP A 15 -9.36 -10.08 7.08
N VAL A 16 -8.87 -9.01 6.46
CA VAL A 16 -9.51 -7.69 6.41
C VAL A 16 -9.60 -7.24 4.96
N GLU A 17 -10.71 -6.58 4.60
CA GLU A 17 -10.88 -6.02 3.25
C GLU A 17 -9.72 -5.10 2.86
N GLY A 18 -9.20 -5.31 1.65
CA GLY A 18 -8.14 -4.53 1.05
C GLY A 18 -6.73 -4.95 1.45
N VAL A 19 -6.59 -5.99 2.29
CA VAL A 19 -5.29 -6.61 2.60
C VAL A 19 -4.78 -7.37 1.38
N VAL A 20 -3.53 -7.12 1.03
CA VAL A 20 -2.77 -7.82 -0.01
C VAL A 20 -1.60 -8.50 0.67
N VAL A 21 -1.51 -9.81 0.52
CA VAL A 21 -0.35 -10.61 0.94
C VAL A 21 0.52 -10.82 -0.29
N PHE A 22 1.75 -10.31 -0.25
CA PHE A 22 2.71 -10.40 -1.34
C PHE A 22 3.50 -11.72 -1.30
N PRO A 23 4.18 -12.12 -2.40
CA PRO A 23 4.88 -13.41 -2.48
C PRO A 23 6.00 -13.62 -1.46
N ASP A 24 6.58 -12.54 -0.93
CA ASP A 24 7.59 -12.55 0.12
C ASP A 24 6.99 -12.67 1.53
N GLY A 25 5.66 -12.81 1.65
CA GLY A 25 4.93 -12.94 2.91
C GLY A 25 4.54 -11.61 3.56
N VAL A 26 4.98 -10.47 3.00
CA VAL A 26 4.62 -9.14 3.53
C VAL A 26 3.14 -8.88 3.28
N SER A 27 2.44 -8.32 4.28
CA SER A 27 1.02 -7.97 4.17
C SER A 27 0.80 -6.46 4.29
N VAL A 28 0.04 -5.87 3.38
CA VAL A 28 -0.29 -4.43 3.39
C VAL A 28 -1.76 -4.24 3.10
N ARG A 29 -2.41 -3.33 3.83
CA ARG A 29 -3.79 -2.95 3.55
C ARG A 29 -3.86 -1.74 2.64
N GLY A 30 -4.43 -1.91 1.45
CA GLY A 30 -4.83 -0.81 0.58
C GLY A 30 -6.23 -0.30 0.94
N THR A 31 -6.40 1.01 1.13
CA THR A 31 -7.72 1.60 1.42
C THR A 31 -7.92 2.99 0.81
N GLY A 32 -9.12 3.55 0.99
CA GLY A 32 -9.47 4.92 0.64
C GLY A 32 -9.86 5.74 1.86
N LEU A 33 -9.37 6.98 1.96
CA LEU A 33 -9.69 7.92 3.04
C LEU A 33 -11.17 8.28 3.14
N ARG A 34 -11.95 8.05 2.08
CA ARG A 34 -13.41 8.25 2.09
C ARG A 34 -14.20 7.04 2.61
N ARG A 35 -13.53 5.91 2.87
CA ARG A 35 -14.16 4.73 3.47
C ARG A 35 -14.09 4.85 4.98
N ASP A 36 -15.16 4.40 5.64
CA ASP A 36 -15.13 4.25 7.08
C ASP A 36 -14.06 3.21 7.47
N ARG A 37 -13.42 3.41 8.62
CA ARG A 37 -12.51 2.42 9.20
C ARG A 37 -13.30 1.35 9.97
N ASP A 38 -14.52 1.65 10.38
CA ASP A 38 -15.31 0.81 11.28
C ASP A 38 -14.49 0.42 12.52
N ALA A 39 -14.62 -0.83 12.99
CA ALA A 39 -13.89 -1.37 14.13
C ALA A 39 -12.51 -1.95 13.79
N LEU A 40 -11.92 -1.58 12.64
CA LEU A 40 -10.63 -2.14 12.24
C LEU A 40 -9.47 -1.64 13.13
N PRO A 41 -8.56 -2.53 13.58
CA PRO A 41 -7.38 -2.16 14.36
C PRO A 41 -6.58 -1.05 13.66
N PRO A 42 -6.03 -0.05 14.37
CA PRO A 42 -5.26 1.04 13.75
C PRO A 42 -4.00 0.50 13.04
N PRO A 43 -3.51 1.20 12.00
CA PRO A 43 -2.23 0.85 11.42
C PRO A 43 -1.11 1.29 12.39
N ASP A 44 0.00 0.57 12.38
CA ASP A 44 1.22 1.01 13.07
C ASP A 44 1.98 2.03 12.19
N PHE A 45 1.72 2.00 10.87
CA PHE A 45 2.23 2.96 9.90
C PHE A 45 1.30 3.13 8.69
N ALA A 46 1.19 4.36 8.18
CA ALA A 46 0.44 4.63 6.96
C ALA A 46 1.22 5.47 5.94
N VAL A 47 0.98 5.23 4.65
CA VAL A 47 1.38 6.12 3.55
C VAL A 47 0.14 6.72 2.90
N TYR A 48 0.06 8.05 2.92
CA TYR A 48 -1.04 8.81 2.32
C TYR A 48 -0.63 9.39 0.98
N LEU A 49 -1.31 8.96 -0.08
CA LEU A 49 -1.09 9.37 -1.46
C LEU A 49 -2.10 10.45 -1.85
N GLN A 50 -1.85 11.68 -1.43
CA GLN A 50 -2.81 12.80 -1.56
C GLN A 50 -2.19 14.02 -2.23
N GLY A 51 -2.97 14.75 -3.02
CA GLY A 51 -2.49 15.98 -3.66
C GLY A 51 -2.26 17.14 -2.68
N ARG A 52 -2.85 17.05 -1.49
CA ARG A 52 -2.71 17.98 -0.36
C ARG A 52 -2.45 17.19 0.91
N ASP A 53 -1.78 17.82 1.86
CA ASP A 53 -1.50 17.22 3.17
C ASP A 53 -2.83 16.79 3.84
N PRO A 54 -3.02 15.50 4.13
CA PRO A 54 -4.22 15.01 4.80
C PRO A 54 -4.30 15.45 6.28
N ARG A 55 -3.19 15.93 6.88
CA ARG A 55 -3.09 16.36 8.29
C ARG A 55 -3.53 15.27 9.28
N ILE A 56 -3.22 14.02 8.97
CA ILE A 56 -3.50 12.88 9.85
C ILE A 56 -2.33 12.71 10.81
N THR A 57 -2.61 12.75 12.12
CA THR A 57 -1.60 12.69 13.19
C THR A 57 -1.89 11.59 14.22
N THR A 58 -2.91 10.76 14.00
CA THR A 58 -3.36 9.71 14.93
C THR A 58 -2.39 8.53 15.04
N TRP A 59 -1.51 8.36 14.06
CA TRP A 59 -0.48 7.32 14.02
C TRP A 59 0.70 7.77 13.13
N PRO A 60 1.87 7.13 13.24
CA PRO A 60 3.00 7.39 12.36
C PRO A 60 2.59 7.28 10.89
N SER A 61 2.90 8.30 10.09
CA SER A 61 2.58 8.27 8.67
C SER A 61 3.55 9.08 7.81
N ARG A 62 3.63 8.71 6.53
CA ARG A 62 4.27 9.49 5.47
C ARG A 62 3.18 10.03 4.55
N TRP A 63 3.25 11.31 4.22
CA TRP A 63 2.45 11.88 3.14
C TRP A 63 3.32 12.01 1.88
N VAL A 64 2.84 11.45 0.77
CA VAL A 64 3.42 11.63 -0.55
C VAL A 64 2.48 12.51 -1.36
N ARG A 65 3.01 13.61 -1.91
CA ARG A 65 2.23 14.53 -2.74
C ARG A 65 1.88 13.87 -4.07
N TRP A 66 0.66 13.34 -4.16
CA TRP A 66 0.18 12.57 -5.30
C TRP A 66 -1.24 13.01 -5.71
N PRO A 67 -1.36 13.98 -6.64
CA PRO A 67 -2.64 14.48 -7.10
C PRO A 67 -3.49 13.41 -7.78
N ASP A 68 -4.80 13.60 -7.75
CA ASP A 68 -5.74 12.61 -8.28
C ASP A 68 -5.58 12.40 -9.78
N PHE A 69 -5.69 11.15 -10.24
CA PHE A 69 -5.45 10.71 -11.61
C PHE A 69 -4.06 11.06 -12.21
N ARG A 70 -3.11 11.52 -11.38
CA ARG A 70 -1.76 11.89 -11.78
C ARG A 70 -0.71 10.92 -11.21
N LEU A 71 0.55 11.25 -11.51
CA LEU A 71 1.77 10.65 -10.98
C LEU A 71 2.20 11.37 -9.68
N PRO A 72 3.09 10.77 -8.87
CA PRO A 72 3.62 11.47 -7.72
C PRO A 72 4.38 12.72 -8.17
N HIS A 73 4.41 13.74 -7.33
CA HIS A 73 5.16 14.95 -7.64
C HIS A 73 6.68 14.72 -7.67
N SER A 74 7.16 13.75 -6.89
CA SER A 74 8.55 13.31 -6.84
C SER A 74 8.58 11.79 -6.82
N ASP A 75 9.22 11.19 -7.82
CA ASP A 75 9.40 9.75 -7.90
C ASP A 75 10.27 9.25 -6.74
N ALA A 76 11.34 9.96 -6.41
CA ALA A 76 12.24 9.60 -5.33
C ALA A 76 11.53 9.55 -3.96
N ASP A 77 10.69 10.55 -3.66
CA ASP A 77 9.92 10.57 -2.40
C ASP A 77 8.88 9.45 -2.35
N ALA A 78 8.19 9.19 -3.47
CA ALA A 78 7.24 8.09 -3.55
C ALA A 78 7.92 6.73 -3.34
N LEU A 79 9.05 6.49 -4.01
CA LEU A 79 9.78 5.22 -3.87
C LEU A 79 10.41 5.06 -2.49
N ASP A 80 10.93 6.13 -1.89
CA ASP A 80 11.43 6.12 -0.51
C ASP A 80 10.32 5.72 0.48
N ALA A 81 9.16 6.38 0.40
CA ALA A 81 8.02 6.08 1.26
C ALA A 81 7.49 4.65 1.07
N LEU A 82 7.47 4.13 -0.16
CA LEU A 82 6.99 2.78 -0.45
C LEU A 82 7.99 1.70 -0.06
N ARG A 83 9.30 1.95 -0.18
CA ARG A 83 10.33 1.06 0.38
C ARG A 83 10.25 1.01 1.91
N GLU A 84 9.99 2.14 2.56
CA GLU A 84 9.77 2.17 4.00
C GLU A 84 8.52 1.40 4.41
N ALA A 85 7.42 1.59 3.69
CA ALA A 85 6.20 0.83 3.90
C ALA A 85 6.42 -0.69 3.77
N HIS A 86 7.14 -1.12 2.74
CA HIS A 86 7.47 -2.54 2.51
C HIS A 86 8.30 -3.12 3.67
N ARG A 87 9.38 -2.43 4.07
CA ARG A 87 10.23 -2.87 5.19
C ARG A 87 9.44 -2.99 6.50
N ARG A 88 8.63 -1.99 6.83
CA ARG A 88 7.84 -1.97 8.06
C ARG A 88 6.77 -3.06 8.06
N ALA A 89 6.16 -3.33 6.91
CA ALA A 89 5.09 -4.31 6.75
C ALA A 89 5.52 -5.77 7.03
N ALA A 90 6.82 -6.04 7.17
CA ALA A 90 7.31 -7.32 7.64
C ALA A 90 6.91 -7.63 9.10
N VAL A 91 6.71 -6.58 9.92
CA VAL A 91 6.42 -6.71 11.36
C VAL A 91 5.39 -5.70 11.85
N GLU A 92 4.65 -5.03 10.96
CA GLU A 92 3.69 -4.00 11.33
C GLU A 92 2.45 -4.00 10.43
N ARG A 93 1.33 -3.51 10.97
CA ARG A 93 0.13 -3.21 10.19
C ARG A 93 0.36 -1.94 9.38
N VAL A 94 0.74 -2.12 8.11
CA VAL A 94 0.98 -1.02 7.18
C VAL A 94 -0.23 -0.76 6.29
N GLU A 95 -0.63 0.52 6.20
CA GLU A 95 -1.70 0.98 5.32
C GLU A 95 -1.20 1.88 4.19
N ILE A 96 -1.76 1.71 2.99
CA ILE A 96 -1.58 2.61 1.86
C ILE A 96 -2.94 3.18 1.48
N ALA A 97 -3.07 4.51 1.52
CA ALA A 97 -4.36 5.16 1.30
C ALA A 97 -4.28 6.34 0.33
N CYS A 98 -5.22 6.36 -0.61
CA CYS A 98 -5.53 7.55 -1.40
C CYS A 98 -6.98 8.00 -1.13
N GLY A 99 -7.56 8.87 -1.95
CA GLY A 99 -8.96 9.26 -1.76
C GLY A 99 -9.96 8.09 -1.86
N ALA A 100 -9.83 7.23 -2.88
CA ALA A 100 -10.78 6.16 -3.17
C ALA A 100 -10.32 4.76 -2.78
N GLY A 101 -9.00 4.54 -2.65
CA GLY A 101 -8.44 3.19 -2.54
C GLY A 101 -8.48 2.40 -3.84
N ILE A 102 -8.26 3.04 -4.99
CA ILE A 102 -8.33 2.35 -6.31
C ILE A 102 -7.09 2.66 -7.16
N GLY A 103 -7.00 3.84 -7.80
CA GLY A 103 -5.92 4.11 -8.75
C GLY A 103 -4.56 4.29 -8.12
N ARG A 104 -4.39 5.36 -7.32
CA ARG A 104 -3.10 5.67 -6.66
C ARG A 104 -2.69 4.57 -5.67
N THR A 105 -3.63 4.07 -4.87
CA THR A 105 -3.38 2.93 -3.97
C THR A 105 -2.96 1.69 -4.75
N GLY A 106 -3.70 1.33 -5.82
CA GLY A 106 -3.31 0.21 -6.69
C GLY A 106 -1.95 0.41 -7.37
N THR A 107 -1.61 1.66 -7.74
CA THR A 107 -0.30 2.00 -8.32
C THR A 107 0.83 1.79 -7.32
N ALA A 108 0.63 2.23 -6.06
CA ALA A 108 1.58 1.98 -4.98
C ALA A 108 1.69 0.49 -4.64
N LEU A 109 0.58 -0.25 -4.60
CA LEU A 109 0.59 -1.71 -4.41
C LEU A 109 1.34 -2.44 -5.53
N CYS A 110 1.35 -1.92 -6.76
CA CYS A 110 2.20 -2.48 -7.83
C CYS A 110 3.68 -2.30 -7.50
N VAL A 111 4.10 -1.12 -7.01
CA VAL A 111 5.49 -0.88 -6.60
C VAL A 111 5.89 -1.82 -5.45
N LEU A 112 5.01 -2.01 -4.47
CA LEU A 112 5.24 -3.00 -3.40
C LEU A 112 5.34 -4.42 -3.97
N GLY A 113 4.47 -4.78 -4.92
CA GLY A 113 4.55 -6.06 -5.61
C GLY A 113 5.87 -6.29 -6.34
N LEU A 114 6.42 -5.26 -7.00
CA LEU A 114 7.74 -5.32 -7.64
C LEU A 114 8.85 -5.54 -6.61
N LEU A 115 8.81 -4.82 -5.48
CA LEU A 115 9.76 -5.01 -4.37
C LEU A 115 9.68 -6.43 -3.78
N SER A 116 8.48 -7.02 -3.78
CA SER A 116 8.23 -8.41 -3.38
C SER A 116 8.52 -9.45 -4.48
N GLY A 117 9.11 -9.04 -5.60
CA GLY A 117 9.56 -9.95 -6.67
C GLY A 117 8.50 -10.36 -7.70
N ILE A 118 7.35 -9.67 -7.77
CA ILE A 118 6.39 -9.89 -8.86
C ILE A 118 6.96 -9.34 -10.17
N ASP A 119 6.83 -10.12 -11.25
CA ASP A 119 7.32 -9.72 -12.57
C ASP A 119 6.66 -8.41 -13.08
N PRO A 120 7.45 -7.45 -13.60
CA PRO A 120 6.91 -6.18 -14.11
C PRO A 120 5.87 -6.31 -15.22
N GLY A 121 5.95 -7.36 -16.04
CA GLY A 121 5.01 -7.62 -17.12
C GLY A 121 3.61 -7.99 -16.64
N VAL A 122 3.49 -8.53 -15.42
CA VAL A 122 2.21 -9.01 -14.87
C VAL A 122 1.75 -8.27 -13.61
N VAL A 123 2.58 -7.43 -13.00
CA VAL A 123 2.30 -6.85 -11.67
C VAL A 123 0.96 -6.11 -11.60
N VAL A 124 0.55 -5.41 -12.66
CA VAL A 124 -0.72 -4.69 -12.67
C VAL A 124 -1.91 -5.66 -12.67
N ASP A 125 -1.82 -6.75 -13.43
CA ASP A 125 -2.88 -7.74 -13.51
C ASP A 125 -2.93 -8.56 -12.22
N TRP A 126 -1.77 -8.84 -11.62
CA TRP A 126 -1.68 -9.45 -10.29
C TRP A 126 -2.37 -8.58 -9.23
N VAL A 127 -2.06 -7.28 -9.16
CA VAL A 127 -2.71 -6.37 -8.19
C VAL A 127 -4.21 -6.27 -8.45
N ARG A 128 -4.65 -6.27 -9.72
CA ARG A 128 -6.09 -6.25 -10.02
C ARG A 128 -6.82 -7.50 -9.53
N ALA A 129 -6.16 -8.66 -9.59
CA ALA A 129 -6.70 -9.92 -9.10
C ALA A 129 -6.72 -10.02 -7.56
N HIS A 130 -5.69 -9.49 -6.89
CA HIS A 130 -5.51 -9.66 -5.43
C HIS A 130 -5.98 -8.48 -4.59
N TYR A 131 -6.22 -7.32 -5.20
CA TYR A 131 -6.65 -6.11 -4.48
C TYR A 131 -8.00 -5.60 -4.96
N HIS A 132 -8.05 -5.12 -6.21
CA HIS A 132 -9.25 -4.51 -6.76
C HIS A 132 -9.21 -4.51 -8.29
N PRO A 133 -10.26 -4.97 -9.00
CA PRO A 133 -10.23 -5.15 -10.45
C PRO A 133 -9.99 -3.85 -11.25
N ARG A 134 -10.29 -2.69 -10.67
CA ARG A 134 -10.04 -1.36 -11.26
C ARG A 134 -8.75 -0.67 -10.78
N ALA A 135 -7.88 -1.38 -10.05
CA ALA A 135 -6.58 -0.84 -9.64
C ALA A 135 -5.79 -0.33 -10.87
N VAL A 136 -5.03 0.74 -10.67
CA VAL A 136 -4.31 1.47 -11.72
C VAL A 136 -5.29 2.02 -12.77
N GLU A 137 -5.74 3.25 -12.52
CA GLU A 137 -6.87 3.88 -13.24
C GLU A 137 -6.43 4.54 -14.55
N THR A 138 -5.17 4.97 -14.67
CA THR A 138 -4.71 5.74 -15.83
C THR A 138 -3.58 5.05 -16.60
N ARG A 139 -3.52 5.32 -17.92
CA ARG A 139 -2.39 4.88 -18.75
C ARG A 139 -1.05 5.45 -18.27
N ALA A 140 -1.06 6.69 -17.77
CA ALA A 140 0.11 7.32 -17.18
C ALA A 140 0.61 6.55 -15.94
N GLN A 141 -0.28 6.13 -15.04
CA GLN A 141 0.09 5.30 -13.87
C GLN A 141 0.71 3.97 -14.31
N ARG A 142 0.12 3.31 -15.31
CA ARG A 142 0.68 2.06 -15.86
C ARG A 142 2.07 2.27 -16.48
N ALA A 143 2.25 3.33 -17.26
CA ALA A 143 3.55 3.66 -17.85
C ALA A 143 4.60 3.99 -16.79
N TRP A 144 4.20 4.72 -15.74
CA TRP A 144 5.08 5.04 -14.62
C TRP A 144 5.55 3.81 -13.85
N ILE A 145 4.68 2.82 -13.63
CA ILE A 145 5.07 1.53 -13.02
C ILE A 145 6.16 0.85 -13.85
N ALA A 146 6.04 0.85 -15.19
CA ALA A 146 7.05 0.26 -16.06
C ALA A 146 8.39 1.01 -16.00
N THR A 147 8.38 2.34 -15.86
CA THR A 147 9.60 3.14 -15.65
C THR A 147 10.24 2.84 -14.30
N VAL A 148 9.43 2.76 -13.23
CA VAL A 148 9.90 2.44 -11.89
C VAL A 148 10.52 1.04 -11.83
N ALA A 149 9.92 0.05 -12.49
CA ALA A 149 10.43 -1.31 -12.51
C ALA A 149 11.86 -1.42 -13.07
N ALA A 150 12.29 -0.49 -13.93
CA ALA A 150 13.64 -0.47 -14.47
C ALA A 150 14.70 0.04 -13.49
N VAL A 151 14.31 0.62 -12.35
CA VAL A 151 15.20 1.24 -11.35
C VAL A 151 15.02 0.69 -9.93
N LEU A 152 14.17 -0.33 -9.77
CA LEU A 152 13.94 -1.02 -8.49
C LEU A 152 14.92 -2.17 -8.28
#